data_AF-A0AAV6GWW2-F1
#
_entry.id   AF-A0AAV6GWW2-F1
#
_cell.length_a   1.000
_cell.length_b   1.000
_cell.length_c   1.000
_cell.angle_alpha   90.00
_cell.angle_beta   90.00
_cell.angle_gamma   90.00
#
_symmetry.space_group_name_H-M   'P 1'
#
loop_
_entity.id
_entity.type
_entity.pdbx_description
1 polymer ?
#
loop_
_entity_poly.entity_id
_entity_poly.type
_entity_poly.pdbx_seq_one_letter_code
_entity_poly.pdbx_strand_id
1 'polypeptide(L)'
;MATRTVQQTSSGLPDFLQFNDLASETAGGKVIFATDEWFAPAQNLLKRETPEFIATAFTEFGKWMDGWESRRKRIPGHDWCIIELGVPGVVHGIDIDTSFFTGNYAPSASVQAACLERPSALSLEGDRTGMAASEKELRHAAELHSENWEELVPVTKLKPGYADSCHNYFHVNSSRRVTHVRLNMYPDGGIARLRVYGVGQRDWSTVSSREEVDLVALVNGGVCLGYTDAHFGHPRNMIGLGRAPNMGDGWETARRLDRPAVLKMDGQGILQVPGSEWAVLRLGHPGVIHSIEIDTNHFKGNFPDSCRLEVCRLTNDEEQQCVSSKWRREPPGGWRMLLPPQKLQAHHRHMYSGESVVRCGAVSHVRLVIAPDGGVSRLRLWGNITSDPSAHSVRPTKPVSKL
;
A
#
# COMPACT_ATOMS: atom_id res chain seq x y z
N MET A 1 10.27 12.30 25.16
CA MET A 1 10.17 10.86 25.45
C MET A 1 9.27 10.26 24.40
N ALA A 2 9.63 9.11 23.82
CA ALA A 2 8.69 8.39 22.97
C ALA A 2 7.43 8.14 23.79
N THR A 3 6.32 8.77 23.41
CA THR A 3 5.01 8.37 23.90
C THR A 3 4.95 6.88 23.61
N ARG A 4 4.89 6.07 24.66
CA ARG A 4 4.66 4.64 24.52
C ARG A 4 3.30 4.58 23.84
N THR A 5 3.27 4.46 22.52
CA THR A 5 2.10 4.00 21.80
C THR A 5 1.79 2.72 22.53
N VAL A 6 0.76 2.75 23.37
CA VAL A 6 0.21 1.54 23.93
C VAL A 6 0.09 0.66 22.71
N GLN A 7 0.80 -0.47 22.72
CA GLN A 7 0.51 -1.54 21.79
C GLN A 7 -0.97 -1.81 22.03
N GLN A 8 -1.84 -1.11 21.29
CA GLN A 8 -3.14 -1.62 20.98
C GLN A 8 -2.78 -2.95 20.36
N THR A 9 -3.04 -3.99 21.13
CA THR A 9 -3.07 -5.34 20.63
C THR A 9 -3.80 -5.23 19.28
N SER A 10 -3.17 -5.71 18.21
CA SER A 10 -3.70 -5.69 16.85
C SER A 10 -5.01 -6.49 16.69
N SER A 11 -5.72 -6.74 17.78
CA SER A 11 -6.91 -7.54 17.97
C SER A 11 -8.22 -6.78 17.69
N GLY A 12 -8.17 -5.53 17.24
CA GLY A 12 -9.37 -4.73 16.93
C GLY A 12 -9.33 -3.95 15.62
N LEU A 13 -8.20 -3.90 14.93
CA LEU A 13 -8.11 -3.23 13.63
C LEU A 13 -8.50 -4.18 12.49
N PRO A 14 -9.15 -3.69 11.42
CA PRO A 14 -9.50 -4.51 10.27
C PRO A 14 -8.29 -5.16 9.60
N ASP A 15 -8.51 -6.36 9.05
CA ASP A 15 -7.51 -7.11 8.29
C ASP A 15 -7.10 -6.41 6.99
N PHE A 16 -8.04 -5.72 6.31
CA PHE A 16 -7.75 -5.03 5.06
C PHE A 16 -6.67 -3.96 5.18
N LEU A 17 -6.37 -3.46 6.40
CA LEU A 17 -5.26 -2.55 6.62
C LEU A 17 -3.90 -3.15 6.28
N GLN A 18 -3.81 -4.46 6.04
CA GLN A 18 -2.62 -5.18 5.57
C GLN A 18 -2.35 -5.02 4.06
N PHE A 19 -3.33 -4.54 3.29
CA PHE A 19 -3.27 -4.39 1.83
C PHE A 19 -2.66 -3.08 1.34
N ASN A 20 -2.38 -2.97 0.05
CA ASN A 20 -1.83 -1.76 -0.54
C ASN A 20 -2.87 -0.62 -0.57
N ASP A 21 -2.44 0.62 -0.36
CA ASP A 21 -3.28 1.80 -0.60
C ASP A 21 -3.25 2.15 -2.09
N LEU A 22 -4.31 1.80 -2.80
CA LEU A 22 -4.45 1.96 -4.25
C LEU A 22 -4.65 3.43 -4.66
N ALA A 23 -5.09 4.29 -3.74
CA ALA A 23 -5.32 5.70 -3.98
C ALA A 23 -4.10 6.57 -3.69
N SER A 24 -3.05 6.03 -3.05
CA SER A 24 -1.88 6.81 -2.64
C SER A 24 -1.23 7.52 -3.83
N GLU A 25 -0.83 8.77 -3.63
CA GLU A 25 -0.07 9.55 -4.63
C GLU A 25 1.25 8.85 -5.01
N THR A 26 1.87 8.13 -4.06
CA THR A 26 3.12 7.38 -4.30
C THR A 26 2.92 6.14 -5.18
N ALA A 27 1.69 5.66 -5.29
CA ALA A 27 1.27 4.64 -6.25
C ALA A 27 0.78 5.25 -7.57
N GLY A 28 0.75 6.59 -7.69
CA GLY A 28 0.29 7.33 -8.87
C GLY A 28 -1.15 7.83 -8.78
N GLY A 29 -1.81 7.74 -7.61
CA GLY A 29 -3.19 8.21 -7.43
C GLY A 29 -3.31 9.72 -7.57
N LYS A 30 -4.44 10.18 -8.13
CA LYS A 30 -4.67 11.59 -8.44
C LYS A 30 -6.10 12.00 -8.15
N VAL A 31 -6.28 13.18 -7.57
CA VAL A 31 -7.60 13.84 -7.59
C VAL A 31 -7.76 14.48 -8.95
N ILE A 32 -8.78 14.05 -9.70
CA ILE A 32 -9.06 14.57 -11.04
C ILE A 32 -10.19 15.60 -11.04
N PHE A 33 -10.95 15.70 -9.95
CA PHE A 33 -11.99 16.70 -9.76
C PHE A 33 -12.29 16.90 -8.28
N ALA A 34 -12.59 18.12 -7.85
CA ALA A 34 -13.12 18.45 -6.53
C ALA A 34 -14.06 19.66 -6.62
N THR A 35 -15.19 19.64 -5.92
CA THR A 35 -16.16 20.74 -5.96
C THR A 35 -15.63 22.02 -5.35
N ASP A 36 -14.90 21.94 -4.23
CA ASP A 36 -14.43 23.08 -3.45
C ASP A 36 -13.17 22.69 -2.66
N GLU A 37 -12.14 23.51 -2.70
CA GLU A 37 -10.82 23.27 -2.09
C GLU A 37 -10.34 24.52 -1.33
N TRP A 38 -11.27 25.25 -0.72
CA TRP A 38 -10.98 26.59 -0.23
C TRP A 38 -9.95 26.65 0.91
N PHE A 39 -10.11 25.82 1.94
CA PHE A 39 -9.22 25.88 3.11
C PHE A 39 -8.01 24.97 2.93
N ALA A 40 -8.19 23.80 2.30
CA ALA A 40 -7.11 22.88 2.00
C ALA A 40 -7.45 21.98 0.79
N PRO A 41 -6.47 21.68 -0.08
CA PRO A 41 -6.72 21.00 -1.35
C PRO A 41 -6.94 19.49 -1.20
N ALA A 42 -7.81 18.94 -2.03
CA ALA A 42 -8.20 17.53 -2.04
C ALA A 42 -7.04 16.58 -2.32
N GLN A 43 -5.99 17.03 -3.03
CA GLN A 43 -4.79 16.21 -3.27
C GLN A 43 -4.14 15.71 -1.96
N ASN A 44 -4.29 16.45 -0.86
CA ASN A 44 -3.77 16.05 0.46
C ASN A 44 -4.39 14.73 0.97
N LEU A 45 -5.57 14.34 0.48
CA LEU A 45 -6.21 13.07 0.83
C LEU A 45 -5.32 11.86 0.52
N LEU A 46 -4.51 11.98 -0.54
CA LEU A 46 -3.76 10.87 -1.15
C LEU A 46 -2.32 10.77 -0.64
N LYS A 47 -1.88 11.75 0.15
CA LYS A 47 -0.55 11.77 0.78
C LYS A 47 -0.32 10.51 1.56
N ARG A 48 0.87 9.93 1.46
CA ARG A 48 1.22 8.69 2.16
C ARG A 48 1.41 8.91 3.66
N GLU A 49 1.98 10.05 4.04
CA GLU A 49 2.31 10.41 5.41
C GLU A 49 1.04 10.54 6.26
N THR A 50 1.20 10.29 7.56
CA THR A 50 0.17 10.62 8.55
C THR A 50 -0.10 12.12 8.52
N PRO A 51 -1.36 12.56 8.70
CA PRO A 51 -1.67 13.98 8.79
C PRO A 51 -0.84 14.70 9.85
N GLU A 52 -0.55 15.97 9.62
CA GLU A 52 0.14 16.84 10.57
C GLU A 52 -0.71 18.04 10.97
N PHE A 53 -0.54 18.51 12.22
CA PHE A 53 -1.15 19.74 12.70
C PHE A 53 -0.09 20.72 13.18
N ILE A 54 0.02 21.85 12.48
CA ILE A 54 0.94 22.93 12.83
C ILE A 54 0.13 24.07 13.44
N ALA A 55 0.13 24.18 14.78
CA ALA A 55 -0.74 25.11 15.52
C ALA A 55 -0.63 26.58 15.08
N THR A 56 0.55 27.03 14.64
CA THR A 56 0.82 28.40 14.21
C THR A 56 0.64 28.65 12.71
N ALA A 57 0.42 27.62 11.90
CA ALA A 57 0.31 27.77 10.44
C ALA A 57 -1.08 28.23 10.00
N PHE A 58 -1.11 29.23 9.13
CA PHE A 58 -2.29 29.80 8.48
C PHE A 58 -1.96 30.09 7.01
N THR A 59 -2.96 29.98 6.14
CA THR A 59 -2.94 30.45 4.75
C THR A 59 -3.73 31.75 4.65
N GLU A 60 -3.74 32.40 3.49
CA GLU A 60 -4.64 33.55 3.26
C GLU A 60 -6.12 33.17 3.28
N PHE A 61 -6.43 31.87 3.16
CA PHE A 61 -7.79 31.33 3.14
C PHE A 61 -8.26 30.82 4.50
N GLY A 62 -7.37 30.67 5.49
CA GLY A 62 -7.74 30.26 6.85
C GLY A 62 -6.64 29.48 7.58
N LYS A 63 -7.06 28.57 8.47
CA LYS A 63 -6.14 27.68 9.17
C LYS A 63 -5.50 26.72 8.15
N TRP A 64 -4.18 26.56 8.20
CA TRP A 64 -3.55 25.52 7.39
C TRP A 64 -3.91 24.15 7.96
N MET A 65 -4.43 23.26 7.10
CA MET A 65 -4.84 21.90 7.45
C MET A 65 -4.20 20.92 6.48
N ASP A 66 -3.66 19.82 7.00
CA ASP A 66 -3.10 18.74 6.18
C ASP A 66 -4.19 17.73 5.77
N GLY A 67 -5.08 18.18 4.90
CA GLY A 67 -6.22 17.41 4.41
C GLY A 67 -6.95 18.13 3.29
N TRP A 68 -8.14 17.66 2.95
CA TRP A 68 -9.12 18.37 2.14
C TRP A 68 -10.07 19.11 3.07
N GLU A 69 -10.29 20.40 2.86
CA GLU A 69 -11.31 21.17 3.58
C GLU A 69 -12.00 22.19 2.68
N SER A 70 -13.32 22.08 2.58
CA SER A 70 -14.16 22.95 1.77
C SER A 70 -14.75 24.12 2.56
N ARG A 71 -15.24 25.14 1.85
CA ARG A 71 -16.05 26.21 2.45
C ARG A 71 -17.29 25.64 3.12
N ARG A 72 -17.68 26.28 4.23
CA ARG A 72 -19.00 26.09 4.82
C ARG A 72 -20.09 26.28 3.78
N LYS A 73 -20.86 25.24 3.52
CA LYS A 73 -21.87 25.26 2.46
C LYS A 73 -23.10 26.00 2.96
N ARG A 74 -23.54 26.97 2.16
CA ARG A 74 -24.75 27.79 2.39
C ARG A 74 -25.70 27.72 1.18
N ILE A 75 -25.52 26.69 0.36
CA ILE A 75 -26.28 26.41 -0.87
C ILE A 75 -26.71 24.93 -0.86
N PRO A 76 -27.70 24.54 -1.68
CA PRO A 76 -28.08 23.14 -1.80
C PRO A 76 -26.94 22.22 -2.28
N GLY A 77 -26.98 20.96 -1.86
CA GLY A 77 -26.02 19.92 -2.27
C GLY A 77 -24.94 19.64 -1.22
N HIS A 78 -23.88 18.97 -1.65
CA HIS A 78 -22.78 18.51 -0.82
C HIS A 78 -21.45 18.54 -1.60
N ASP A 79 -20.32 18.53 -0.91
CA ASP A 79 -19.00 18.53 -1.56
C ASP A 79 -18.54 17.13 -1.93
N TRP A 80 -17.84 17.00 -3.05
CA TRP A 80 -17.33 15.71 -3.51
C TRP A 80 -16.09 15.88 -4.39
N CYS A 81 -15.29 14.82 -4.45
CA CYS A 81 -14.15 14.72 -5.34
C CYS A 81 -14.14 13.38 -6.07
N ILE A 82 -13.48 13.33 -7.23
CA ILE A 82 -13.18 12.10 -7.96
C ILE A 82 -11.68 11.88 -7.93
N ILE A 83 -11.30 10.65 -7.58
CA ILE A 83 -9.93 10.19 -7.51
C ILE A 83 -9.75 9.09 -8.54
N GLU A 84 -8.75 9.25 -9.40
CA GLU A 84 -8.16 8.16 -10.19
C GLU A 84 -7.19 7.39 -9.29
N LEU A 85 -7.41 6.08 -9.15
CA LEU A 85 -6.53 5.22 -8.38
C LEU A 85 -5.19 5.09 -9.11
N GLY A 86 -4.09 5.15 -8.37
CA GLY A 86 -2.76 4.93 -8.94
C GLY A 86 -2.60 3.49 -9.46
N VAL A 87 -3.32 2.56 -8.82
CA VAL A 87 -3.36 1.16 -9.24
C VAL A 87 -4.81 0.68 -9.29
N PRO A 88 -5.34 0.43 -10.49
CA PRO A 88 -6.64 -0.23 -10.63
C PRO A 88 -6.62 -1.61 -9.96
N GLY A 89 -7.68 -1.94 -9.23
CA GLY A 89 -7.68 -3.16 -8.44
C GLY A 89 -9.02 -3.46 -7.77
N VAL A 90 -9.00 -4.48 -6.92
CA VAL A 90 -10.15 -4.87 -6.08
C VAL A 90 -9.96 -4.23 -4.70
N VAL A 91 -10.98 -3.50 -4.26
CA VAL A 91 -10.98 -2.79 -2.96
C VAL A 91 -11.54 -3.72 -1.89
N HIS A 92 -10.81 -3.85 -0.79
CA HIS A 92 -11.16 -4.67 0.37
C HIS A 92 -11.60 -3.83 1.58
N GLY A 93 -11.14 -2.59 1.66
CA GLY A 93 -11.61 -1.67 2.68
C GLY A 93 -11.17 -0.24 2.42
N ILE A 94 -11.82 0.67 3.13
CA ILE A 94 -11.59 2.10 3.05
C ILE A 94 -11.36 2.64 4.45
N ASP A 95 -10.42 3.58 4.59
CA ASP A 95 -10.29 4.41 5.78
C ASP A 95 -10.50 5.87 5.39
N ILE A 96 -11.46 6.51 6.05
CA ILE A 96 -11.67 7.96 5.99
C ILE A 96 -11.15 8.54 7.30
N ASP A 97 -9.97 9.14 7.24
CA ASP A 97 -9.28 9.71 8.38
C ASP A 97 -9.65 11.19 8.53
N THR A 98 -10.26 11.56 9.65
CA THR A 98 -10.65 12.94 9.98
C THR A 98 -9.64 13.65 10.88
N SER A 99 -8.43 13.11 11.06
CA SER A 99 -7.39 13.63 11.96
C SER A 99 -7.29 15.15 11.96
N PHE A 100 -7.30 15.75 13.15
CA PHE A 100 -7.21 17.18 13.42
C PHE A 100 -8.43 18.03 13.02
N PHE A 101 -9.39 17.49 12.27
CA PHE A 101 -10.69 18.11 12.06
C PHE A 101 -11.62 17.77 13.25
N THR A 102 -11.44 18.44 14.38
CA THR A 102 -12.15 18.07 15.62
C THR A 102 -13.57 18.64 15.74
N GLY A 103 -13.81 19.81 15.12
CA GLY A 103 -15.12 20.46 15.09
C GLY A 103 -15.65 20.80 13.69
N ASN A 104 -14.80 20.66 12.68
CA ASN A 104 -15.04 21.00 11.27
C ASN A 104 -14.84 19.79 10.33
N TYR A 105 -14.82 18.55 10.86
CA TYR A 105 -14.82 17.35 10.02
C TYR A 105 -16.12 17.25 9.21
N ALA A 106 -16.08 16.52 8.09
CA ALA A 106 -17.29 16.14 7.37
C ALA A 106 -18.22 15.30 8.27
N PRO A 107 -19.45 15.74 8.58
CA PRO A 107 -20.34 15.00 9.48
C PRO A 107 -20.67 13.58 9.02
N SER A 108 -20.83 13.40 7.70
CA SER A 108 -21.03 12.10 7.06
C SER A 108 -20.30 12.05 5.72
N ALA A 109 -19.98 10.85 5.26
CA ALA A 109 -19.42 10.62 3.94
C ALA A 109 -19.99 9.36 3.28
N SER A 110 -19.83 9.26 1.97
CA SER A 110 -20.07 8.04 1.17
C SER A 110 -18.98 7.90 0.12
N VAL A 111 -18.78 6.67 -0.35
CA VAL A 111 -17.81 6.37 -1.41
C VAL A 111 -18.45 5.52 -2.48
N GLN A 112 -18.39 5.98 -3.72
CA GLN A 112 -18.73 5.19 -4.91
C GLN A 112 -17.48 4.85 -5.71
N ALA A 113 -17.55 3.85 -6.58
CA ALA A 113 -16.45 3.47 -7.45
C ALA A 113 -16.91 2.94 -8.80
N ALA A 114 -16.04 3.10 -9.79
CA ALA A 114 -16.25 2.58 -11.14
C ALA A 114 -14.94 2.13 -11.81
N CYS A 115 -15.10 1.27 -12.81
CA CYS A 115 -14.08 0.97 -13.79
C CYS A 115 -14.37 1.79 -15.05
N LEU A 116 -13.57 2.81 -15.33
CA LEU A 116 -13.68 3.59 -16.56
C LEU A 116 -12.75 2.98 -17.62
N GLU A 117 -13.26 2.85 -18.85
CA GLU A 117 -12.51 2.24 -19.97
C GLU A 117 -11.44 3.18 -20.54
N ARG A 118 -11.62 4.49 -20.37
CA ARG A 118 -10.70 5.52 -20.86
C ARG A 118 -10.29 6.44 -19.71
N PRO A 119 -9.04 6.94 -19.71
CA PRO A 119 -8.64 8.00 -18.79
C PRO A 119 -9.58 9.19 -18.93
N SER A 120 -9.97 9.78 -17.80
CA SER A 120 -10.77 11.01 -17.82
C SER A 120 -9.95 12.14 -18.41
N ALA A 121 -10.60 13.03 -19.18
CA ALA A 121 -9.97 14.29 -19.59
C ALA A 121 -9.86 15.30 -18.43
N LEU A 122 -10.50 15.01 -17.29
CA LEU A 122 -10.40 15.82 -16.08
C LEU A 122 -9.02 15.66 -15.46
N SER A 123 -8.44 16.78 -15.06
CA SER A 123 -7.21 16.85 -14.28
C SER A 123 -7.28 18.08 -13.40
N LEU A 124 -6.74 17.97 -12.19
CA LEU A 124 -6.44 19.09 -11.33
C LEU A 124 -4.93 19.25 -11.30
N GLU A 125 -4.45 20.46 -11.52
CA GLU A 125 -3.02 20.77 -11.53
C GLU A 125 -2.73 21.88 -10.53
N GLY A 126 -1.59 21.76 -9.85
CA GLY A 126 -1.10 22.75 -8.90
C GLY A 126 -1.83 22.79 -7.55
N ASP A 127 -1.45 23.76 -6.72
CA ASP A 127 -2.14 24.04 -5.46
C ASP A 127 -3.45 24.78 -5.73
N ARG A 128 -4.56 24.15 -5.36
CA ARG A 128 -5.92 24.66 -5.54
C ARG A 128 -6.52 25.25 -4.26
N THR A 129 -5.70 25.51 -3.24
CA THR A 129 -6.15 26.21 -2.04
C THR A 129 -6.85 27.52 -2.43
N GLY A 130 -8.04 27.74 -1.88
CA GLY A 130 -8.87 28.93 -2.18
C GLY A 130 -9.75 28.81 -3.42
N MET A 131 -9.71 27.68 -4.13
CA MET A 131 -10.45 27.48 -5.38
C MET A 131 -11.73 26.65 -5.18
N ALA A 132 -12.62 26.72 -6.17
CA ALA A 132 -13.73 25.81 -6.35
C ALA A 132 -13.95 25.54 -7.83
N ALA A 133 -14.63 24.43 -8.13
CA ALA A 133 -14.93 24.06 -9.50
C ALA A 133 -15.78 25.14 -10.19
N SER A 134 -15.32 25.56 -11.35
CA SER A 134 -16.10 26.35 -12.30
C SER A 134 -17.30 25.54 -12.82
N GLU A 135 -18.31 26.24 -13.36
CA GLU A 135 -19.44 25.56 -13.99
C GLU A 135 -19.03 24.63 -15.14
N LYS A 136 -17.94 24.96 -15.84
CA LYS A 136 -17.40 24.12 -16.92
C LYS A 136 -16.82 22.82 -16.37
N GLU A 137 -16.02 22.90 -15.30
CA GLU A 137 -15.48 21.71 -14.62
C GLU A 137 -16.62 20.85 -14.05
N LEU A 138 -17.63 21.47 -13.43
CA LEU A 138 -18.82 20.78 -12.93
C LEU A 138 -19.59 20.04 -14.04
N ARG A 139 -19.81 20.69 -15.19
CA ARG A 139 -20.46 20.07 -16.35
C ARG A 139 -19.67 18.86 -16.87
N HIS A 140 -18.36 19.00 -17.05
CA HIS A 140 -17.52 17.88 -17.49
C HIS A 140 -17.50 16.74 -16.47
N ALA A 141 -17.46 17.04 -15.16
CA ALA A 141 -17.50 16.00 -14.13
C ALA A 141 -18.86 15.28 -14.08
N ALA A 142 -19.96 15.96 -14.42
CA ALA A 142 -21.29 15.36 -14.51
C ALA A 142 -21.43 14.36 -15.67
N GLU A 143 -20.64 14.49 -16.75
CA GLU A 143 -20.63 13.53 -17.88
C GLU A 143 -20.15 12.13 -17.47
N LEU A 144 -19.41 12.02 -16.36
CA LEU A 144 -18.98 10.73 -15.80
C LEU A 144 -20.11 9.99 -15.08
N HIS A 145 -21.24 10.65 -14.80
CA HIS A 145 -22.38 10.10 -14.05
C HIS A 145 -21.94 9.42 -12.74
N SER A 146 -20.97 10.03 -12.05
CA SER A 146 -20.30 9.44 -10.89
C SER A 146 -21.19 9.29 -9.66
N GLU A 147 -22.34 9.97 -9.64
CA GLU A 147 -23.42 9.77 -8.67
C GLU A 147 -24.11 8.41 -8.81
N ASN A 148 -24.01 7.76 -9.97
CA ASN A 148 -24.62 6.45 -10.26
C ASN A 148 -23.61 5.30 -10.19
N TRP A 149 -22.36 5.58 -9.84
CA TRP A 149 -21.33 4.56 -9.64
C TRP A 149 -21.69 3.62 -8.48
N GLU A 150 -21.10 2.42 -8.47
CA GLU A 150 -21.38 1.43 -7.44
C GLU A 150 -20.98 1.97 -6.06
N GLU A 151 -21.92 1.93 -5.12
CA GLU A 151 -21.67 2.38 -3.75
C GLU A 151 -20.83 1.34 -2.99
N LEU A 152 -19.61 1.72 -2.61
CA LEU A 152 -18.73 0.90 -1.78
C LEU A 152 -18.96 1.19 -0.28
N VAL A 153 -19.25 2.44 0.05
CA VAL A 153 -19.56 2.89 1.41
C VAL A 153 -20.83 3.75 1.35
N PRO A 154 -21.95 3.32 1.98
CA PRO A 154 -23.17 4.13 2.05
C PRO A 154 -22.94 5.38 2.88
N VAL A 155 -23.84 6.35 2.75
CA VAL A 155 -23.82 7.58 3.56
C VAL A 155 -23.77 7.20 5.05
N THR A 156 -22.62 7.45 5.67
CA THR A 156 -22.33 7.05 7.04
C THR A 156 -21.77 8.21 7.83
N LYS A 157 -22.19 8.34 9.09
CA LYS A 157 -21.65 9.36 10.00
C LYS A 157 -20.18 9.09 10.27
N LEU A 158 -19.36 10.13 10.19
CA LEU A 158 -17.96 10.07 10.56
C LEU A 158 -17.79 10.48 12.02
N LYS A 159 -16.66 10.07 12.59
CA LYS A 159 -16.21 10.49 13.91
C LYS A 159 -15.29 11.73 13.81
N PRO A 160 -15.24 12.55 14.87
CA PRO A 160 -14.36 13.72 14.92
C PRO A 160 -12.87 13.33 14.93
N GLY A 161 -12.03 14.27 14.50
CA GLY A 161 -10.59 14.12 14.31
C GLY A 161 -9.72 14.04 15.56
N TYR A 162 -10.18 13.45 16.66
CA TYR A 162 -9.33 13.20 17.83
C TYR A 162 -8.50 11.93 17.63
N ALA A 163 -7.36 11.83 18.30
CA ALA A 163 -6.39 10.74 18.09
C ALA A 163 -6.98 9.32 18.29
N ASP A 164 -8.04 9.17 19.08
CA ASP A 164 -8.71 7.90 19.38
C ASP A 164 -9.92 7.60 18.49
N SER A 165 -10.35 8.54 17.66
CA SER A 165 -11.63 8.48 16.93
C SER A 165 -11.53 8.91 15.46
N CYS A 166 -10.42 9.52 15.03
CA CYS A 166 -10.20 10.05 13.69
C CYS A 166 -10.34 9.01 12.55
N HIS A 167 -9.98 7.76 12.77
CA HIS A 167 -10.06 6.72 11.74
C HIS A 167 -11.48 6.13 11.63
N ASN A 168 -12.02 6.11 10.41
CA ASN A 168 -13.32 5.56 10.09
C ASN A 168 -13.15 4.43 9.07
N TYR A 169 -13.14 3.20 9.57
CA TYR A 169 -12.85 2.00 8.79
C TYR A 169 -14.12 1.34 8.24
N PHE A 170 -14.10 1.04 6.94
CA PHE A 170 -15.21 0.40 6.24
C PHE A 170 -14.73 -0.83 5.46
N HIS A 171 -15.34 -2.00 5.71
CA HIS A 171 -15.13 -3.18 4.88
C HIS A 171 -15.88 -3.05 3.57
N VAL A 172 -15.22 -3.41 2.46
CA VAL A 172 -15.83 -3.43 1.12
C VAL A 172 -16.02 -4.87 0.68
N ASN A 173 -17.26 -5.23 0.35
CA ASN A 173 -17.65 -6.57 -0.09
C ASN A 173 -17.91 -6.60 -1.61
N SER A 174 -16.99 -6.03 -2.39
CA SER A 174 -17.05 -6.07 -3.86
C SER A 174 -15.81 -6.79 -4.40
N SER A 175 -16.01 -7.60 -5.43
CA SER A 175 -14.92 -8.28 -6.14
C SER A 175 -14.61 -7.64 -7.49
N ARG A 176 -15.26 -6.51 -7.78
CA ARG A 176 -15.10 -5.79 -9.04
C ARG A 176 -13.81 -5.01 -9.04
N ARG A 177 -13.15 -5.01 -10.21
CA ARG A 177 -12.04 -4.11 -10.49
C ARG A 177 -12.57 -2.68 -10.54
N VAL A 178 -11.90 -1.76 -9.87
CA VAL A 178 -12.19 -0.33 -9.93
C VAL A 178 -10.94 0.43 -10.36
N THR A 179 -11.17 1.59 -10.96
CA THR A 179 -10.13 2.52 -11.45
C THR A 179 -10.29 3.91 -10.83
N HIS A 180 -11.51 4.26 -10.44
CA HIS A 180 -11.85 5.56 -9.92
C HIS A 180 -12.75 5.39 -8.71
N VAL A 181 -12.61 6.31 -7.75
CA VAL A 181 -13.51 6.45 -6.62
C VAL A 181 -14.04 7.87 -6.55
N ARG A 182 -15.30 8.02 -6.11
CA ARG A 182 -15.91 9.30 -5.76
C ARG A 182 -16.07 9.33 -4.25
N LEU A 183 -15.50 10.34 -3.60
CA LEU A 183 -15.71 10.61 -2.18
C LEU A 183 -16.70 11.77 -2.05
N ASN A 184 -17.76 11.59 -1.25
CA ASN A 184 -18.71 12.65 -0.92
C ASN A 184 -18.58 13.04 0.55
N MET A 185 -18.65 14.34 0.83
CA MET A 185 -18.72 14.95 2.17
C MET A 185 -20.05 15.66 2.34
N TYR A 186 -20.82 15.28 3.35
CA TYR A 186 -22.18 15.81 3.57
C TYR A 186 -22.28 16.72 4.80
N PRO A 187 -22.68 18.00 4.65
CA PRO A 187 -22.74 18.78 3.39
C PRO A 187 -21.36 19.32 2.95
N ASP A 188 -20.44 19.50 3.89
CA ASP A 188 -19.11 20.08 3.75
C ASP A 188 -18.27 19.71 4.99
N GLY A 189 -17.03 20.19 5.08
CA GLY A 189 -16.16 20.02 6.25
C GLY A 189 -14.72 19.72 5.83
N GLY A 190 -14.03 18.89 6.61
CA GLY A 190 -12.70 18.40 6.28
C GLY A 190 -12.47 16.90 6.51
N ILE A 191 -11.59 16.34 5.70
CA ILE A 191 -11.09 14.96 5.77
C ILE A 191 -9.57 15.01 5.56
N ALA A 192 -8.80 14.38 6.43
CA ALA A 192 -7.34 14.42 6.40
C ALA A 192 -6.75 13.45 5.37
N ARG A 193 -7.21 12.20 5.34
CA ARG A 193 -6.79 11.18 4.36
C ARG A 193 -7.95 10.34 3.87
N LEU A 194 -7.82 9.86 2.65
CA LEU A 194 -8.59 8.73 2.14
C LEU A 194 -7.61 7.59 1.81
N ARG A 195 -7.77 6.44 2.44
CA ARG A 195 -7.04 5.22 2.10
C ARG A 195 -7.98 4.23 1.41
N VAL A 196 -7.57 3.71 0.26
CA VAL A 196 -8.34 2.71 -0.49
C VAL A 196 -7.53 1.42 -0.52
N TYR A 197 -7.77 0.56 0.46
CA TYR A 197 -7.00 -0.65 0.66
C TYR A 197 -7.45 -1.77 -0.26
N GLY A 198 -6.51 -2.32 -1.04
CA GLY A 198 -6.84 -3.38 -1.98
C GLY A 198 -5.65 -4.07 -2.63
N VAL A 199 -5.95 -4.89 -3.63
CA VAL A 199 -4.97 -5.62 -4.44
C VAL A 199 -5.09 -5.14 -5.87
N GLY A 200 -3.96 -4.71 -6.44
CA GLY A 200 -3.88 -4.30 -7.84
C GLY A 200 -4.27 -5.44 -8.79
N GLN A 201 -5.01 -5.10 -9.84
CA GLN A 201 -5.42 -6.05 -10.87
C GLN A 201 -4.99 -5.51 -12.24
N ARG A 202 -3.76 -5.89 -12.62
CA ARG A 202 -3.21 -5.62 -13.94
C ARG A 202 -3.90 -6.50 -14.99
N ASP A 203 -4.16 -5.93 -16.15
CA ASP A 203 -4.59 -6.71 -17.31
C ASP A 203 -3.37 -7.42 -17.92
N TRP A 204 -3.17 -8.66 -17.52
CA TRP A 204 -2.05 -9.49 -17.97
C TRP A 204 -2.19 -9.96 -19.42
N SER A 205 -3.38 -9.83 -20.05
CA SER A 205 -3.54 -10.16 -21.47
C SER A 205 -2.78 -9.21 -22.40
N THR A 206 -2.44 -8.02 -21.89
CA THR A 206 -1.66 -7.00 -22.60
C THR A 206 -0.13 -7.20 -22.47
N VAL A 207 0.31 -8.10 -21.59
CA VAL A 207 1.73 -8.31 -21.29
C VAL A 207 2.22 -9.53 -22.06
N SER A 208 3.30 -9.37 -22.83
CA SER A 208 3.88 -10.48 -23.57
C SER A 208 4.57 -11.47 -22.62
N SER A 209 4.53 -12.78 -22.91
CA SER A 209 5.34 -13.78 -22.19
C SER A 209 6.85 -13.60 -22.39
N ARG A 210 7.29 -12.70 -23.28
CA ARG A 210 8.70 -12.30 -23.46
C ARG A 210 9.04 -10.98 -22.77
N GLU A 211 8.04 -10.23 -22.32
CA GLU A 211 8.23 -8.97 -21.63
C GLU A 211 8.71 -9.24 -20.19
N GLU A 212 9.84 -8.64 -19.82
CA GLU A 212 10.36 -8.70 -18.47
C GLU A 212 9.67 -7.64 -17.61
N VAL A 213 9.04 -8.08 -16.53
CA VAL A 213 8.27 -7.24 -15.61
C VAL A 213 8.64 -7.53 -14.16
N ASP A 214 8.52 -6.55 -13.28
CA ASP A 214 8.65 -6.78 -11.83
C ASP A 214 7.42 -7.54 -11.31
N LEU A 215 7.53 -8.86 -11.21
CA LEU A 215 6.42 -9.75 -10.87
C LEU A 215 5.88 -9.51 -9.45
N VAL A 216 6.65 -8.90 -8.55
CA VAL A 216 6.24 -8.65 -7.16
C VAL A 216 5.74 -7.21 -6.94
N ALA A 217 5.86 -6.33 -7.94
CA ALA A 217 5.46 -4.94 -7.78
C ALA A 217 3.99 -4.79 -7.37
N LEU A 218 3.72 -3.84 -6.49
CA LEU A 218 2.36 -3.46 -6.06
C LEU A 218 1.47 -3.12 -7.26
N VAL A 219 2.00 -2.38 -8.23
CA VAL A 219 1.28 -1.98 -9.46
C VAL A 219 0.93 -3.16 -10.37
N ASN A 220 1.64 -4.28 -10.21
CA ASN A 220 1.38 -5.52 -10.93
C ASN A 220 0.45 -6.46 -10.15
N GLY A 221 0.02 -6.09 -8.93
CA GLY A 221 -0.84 -6.91 -8.08
C GLY A 221 -0.09 -7.72 -7.02
N GLY A 222 1.19 -7.43 -6.80
CA GLY A 222 1.95 -8.00 -5.70
C GLY A 222 1.35 -7.61 -4.34
N VAL A 223 1.35 -8.54 -3.40
CA VAL A 223 0.72 -8.33 -2.09
C VAL A 223 1.48 -9.04 -0.97
N CYS A 224 1.55 -8.40 0.20
CA CYS A 224 2.09 -9.00 1.40
C CYS A 224 1.06 -9.89 2.09
N LEU A 225 1.43 -11.15 2.34
CA LEU A 225 0.55 -12.17 2.92
C LEU A 225 0.92 -12.56 4.36
N GLY A 226 2.12 -12.20 4.83
CA GLY A 226 2.55 -12.48 6.19
C GLY A 226 3.97 -12.01 6.45
N TYR A 227 4.29 -11.79 7.72
CA TYR A 227 5.61 -11.37 8.17
C TYR A 227 5.79 -11.66 9.67
N THR A 228 7.04 -11.68 10.14
CA THR A 228 7.37 -11.87 11.55
C THR A 228 7.23 -10.60 12.38
N ASP A 229 7.87 -9.53 11.94
CA ASP A 229 7.90 -8.25 12.63
C ASP A 229 7.83 -7.08 11.65
N ALA A 230 7.29 -5.95 12.09
CA ALA A 230 7.19 -4.70 11.35
C ALA A 230 7.23 -3.57 12.38
N HIS A 231 8.41 -3.34 12.94
CA HIS A 231 8.63 -2.35 13.99
C HIS A 231 8.49 -0.93 13.44
N PHE A 232 9.08 -0.66 12.28
CA PHE A 232 8.86 0.56 11.50
C PHE A 232 8.60 0.22 10.04
N GLY A 233 7.69 0.96 9.42
CA GLY A 233 7.21 0.64 8.07
C GLY A 233 6.49 -0.71 8.00
N HIS A 234 6.04 -1.08 6.82
CA HIS A 234 5.31 -2.33 6.58
C HIS A 234 5.96 -3.09 5.41
N PRO A 235 6.03 -4.44 5.41
CA PRO A 235 6.61 -5.21 4.31
C PRO A 235 6.09 -4.87 2.91
N ARG A 236 4.80 -4.51 2.80
CA ARG A 236 4.20 -4.02 1.53
C ARG A 236 4.93 -2.82 0.92
N ASN A 237 5.65 -2.02 1.70
CA ASN A 237 6.42 -0.89 1.19
C ASN A 237 7.56 -1.35 0.28
N MET A 238 8.11 -2.56 0.51
CA MET A 238 9.19 -3.10 -0.33
C MET A 238 8.80 -3.26 -1.79
N ILE A 239 7.51 -3.42 -2.07
CA ILE A 239 6.97 -3.62 -3.42
C ILE A 239 6.35 -2.35 -4.02
N GLY A 240 6.43 -1.22 -3.30
CA GLY A 240 5.96 0.09 -3.77
C GLY A 240 6.72 0.59 -5.01
N LEU A 241 6.29 1.69 -5.62
CA LEU A 241 6.96 2.25 -6.81
C LEU A 241 8.29 2.93 -6.48
N GLY A 242 9.16 3.02 -7.49
CA GLY A 242 10.42 3.76 -7.42
C GLY A 242 11.35 3.30 -6.29
N ARG A 243 12.18 4.21 -5.80
CA ARG A 243 12.98 4.03 -4.58
C ARG A 243 12.30 4.72 -3.41
N ALA A 244 12.48 4.20 -2.20
CA ALA A 244 11.97 4.86 -1.01
C ALA A 244 12.57 6.28 -0.87
N PRO A 245 11.80 7.31 -0.52
CA PRO A 245 12.34 8.65 -0.23
C PRO A 245 13.02 8.74 1.14
N ASN A 246 12.72 7.82 2.07
CA ASN A 246 13.30 7.75 3.42
C ASN A 246 13.10 6.34 4.01
N MET A 247 13.56 6.11 5.26
CA MET A 247 13.44 4.81 5.95
C MET A 247 12.00 4.42 6.28
N GLY A 248 11.10 5.38 6.52
CA GLY A 248 9.68 5.13 6.80
C GLY A 248 8.93 4.53 5.60
N ASP A 249 9.56 4.58 4.42
CA ASP A 249 9.13 3.87 3.23
C ASP A 249 9.94 2.61 2.93
N GLY A 250 10.48 1.96 3.96
CA GLY A 250 10.92 0.58 3.88
C GLY A 250 10.07 -0.33 4.75
N TRP A 251 10.64 -1.51 4.99
CA TRP A 251 10.26 -2.43 6.05
C TRP A 251 11.43 -2.55 7.01
N GLU A 252 11.21 -2.30 8.30
CA GLU A 252 12.21 -2.44 9.35
C GLU A 252 11.67 -3.25 10.51
N THR A 253 12.48 -4.19 10.98
CA THR A 253 12.17 -5.05 12.12
C THR A 253 12.89 -4.58 13.38
N ALA A 254 12.35 -4.96 14.53
CA ALA A 254 12.98 -4.70 15.82
C ALA A 254 14.31 -5.48 15.91
N ARG A 255 15.27 -4.89 16.63
CA ARG A 255 16.50 -5.61 16.96
C ARG A 255 16.15 -6.86 17.75
N ARG A 256 16.59 -8.00 17.24
CA ARG A 256 16.45 -9.27 17.96
C ARG A 256 17.27 -9.26 19.24
N LEU A 257 16.68 -9.79 20.30
CA LEU A 257 17.28 -9.84 21.64
C LEU A 257 18.06 -11.13 21.89
N ASP A 258 17.92 -12.13 21.02
CA ASP A 258 18.61 -13.42 21.10
C ASP A 258 19.98 -13.43 20.40
N ARG A 259 20.51 -12.25 20.02
CA ARG A 259 21.83 -12.14 19.39
C ARG A 259 22.95 -12.51 20.38
N PRO A 260 24.00 -13.22 19.94
CA PRO A 260 25.16 -13.51 20.77
C PRO A 260 25.88 -12.23 21.21
N ALA A 261 26.46 -12.25 22.42
CA ALA A 261 27.25 -11.13 22.94
C ALA A 261 28.49 -10.82 22.09
N VAL A 262 29.05 -11.86 21.45
CA VAL A 262 30.20 -11.74 20.53
C VAL A 262 29.80 -12.34 19.19
N LEU A 263 29.78 -11.49 18.17
CA LEU A 263 29.44 -11.87 16.81
C LEU A 263 30.61 -12.58 16.14
N LYS A 264 30.30 -13.64 15.38
CA LYS A 264 31.26 -14.38 14.54
C LYS A 264 30.79 -14.32 13.08
N MET A 265 31.73 -14.44 12.15
CA MET A 265 31.46 -14.51 10.72
C MET A 265 31.94 -15.85 10.16
N ASP A 266 31.32 -16.30 9.08
CA ASP A 266 31.86 -17.38 8.25
C ASP A 266 32.96 -16.86 7.29
N GLY A 267 33.48 -17.76 6.44
CA GLY A 267 34.51 -17.42 5.45
C GLY A 267 34.04 -16.46 4.36
N GLN A 268 32.72 -16.23 4.25
CA GLN A 268 32.09 -15.31 3.30
C GLN A 268 31.77 -13.96 3.95
N GLY A 269 32.10 -13.78 5.23
CA GLY A 269 31.86 -12.55 5.99
C GLY A 269 30.42 -12.39 6.48
N ILE A 270 29.58 -13.42 6.38
CA ILE A 270 28.19 -13.40 6.85
C ILE A 270 28.15 -13.73 8.35
N LEU A 271 27.40 -12.93 9.10
CA LEU A 271 27.23 -13.13 10.54
C LEU A 271 26.55 -14.47 10.85
N GLN A 272 27.14 -15.20 11.80
CA GLN A 272 26.60 -16.43 12.36
C GLN A 272 25.73 -16.08 13.57
N VAL A 273 24.45 -15.83 13.32
CA VAL A 273 23.46 -15.41 14.32
C VAL A 273 22.27 -16.36 14.34
N PRO A 274 21.68 -16.65 15.52
CA PRO A 274 20.43 -17.39 15.60
C PRO A 274 19.28 -16.51 15.11
N GLY A 275 18.33 -17.14 14.43
CA GLY A 275 17.09 -16.50 14.01
C GLY A 275 17.21 -15.59 12.78
N SER A 276 16.05 -15.16 12.32
CA SER A 276 15.88 -14.31 11.15
C SER A 276 14.47 -13.70 11.17
N GLU A 277 14.31 -12.58 10.49
CA GLU A 277 13.01 -11.99 10.21
C GLU A 277 12.61 -12.29 8.76
N TRP A 278 11.31 -12.40 8.48
CA TRP A 278 10.85 -12.71 7.14
C TRP A 278 9.55 -12.01 6.77
N ALA A 279 9.35 -11.85 5.45
CA ALA A 279 8.11 -11.40 4.85
C ALA A 279 7.77 -12.28 3.64
N VAL A 280 6.51 -12.70 3.53
CA VAL A 280 5.97 -13.47 2.41
C VAL A 280 5.12 -12.56 1.52
N LEU A 281 5.44 -12.58 0.23
CA LEU A 281 4.77 -11.80 -0.79
C LEU A 281 4.24 -12.75 -1.88
N ARG A 282 3.03 -12.51 -2.35
CA ARG A 282 2.52 -13.12 -3.58
C ARG A 282 2.85 -12.23 -4.77
N LEU A 283 3.27 -12.85 -5.87
CA LEU A 283 3.48 -12.19 -7.14
C LEU A 283 2.15 -11.77 -7.75
N GLY A 284 2.16 -10.65 -8.48
CA GLY A 284 0.99 -10.19 -9.24
C GLY A 284 0.56 -11.16 -10.34
N HIS A 285 1.51 -11.94 -10.85
CA HIS A 285 1.28 -13.07 -11.73
C HIS A 285 2.34 -14.15 -11.49
N PRO A 286 1.98 -15.44 -11.51
CA PRO A 286 2.97 -16.51 -11.52
C PRO A 286 3.94 -16.36 -12.71
N GLY A 287 5.22 -16.60 -12.48
CA GLY A 287 6.24 -16.35 -13.50
C GLY A 287 7.59 -16.94 -13.16
N VAL A 288 8.52 -16.84 -14.11
CA VAL A 288 9.91 -17.25 -13.95
C VAL A 288 10.73 -15.99 -13.65
N ILE A 289 11.40 -15.98 -12.50
CA ILE A 289 12.24 -14.86 -12.05
C ILE A 289 13.63 -15.00 -12.69
N HIS A 290 14.13 -13.93 -13.29
CA HIS A 290 15.43 -13.86 -13.97
C HIS A 290 16.45 -12.99 -13.24
N SER A 291 16.00 -11.87 -12.66
CA SER A 291 16.86 -11.00 -11.86
C SER A 291 16.14 -10.46 -10.63
N ILE A 292 16.94 -10.13 -9.63
CA ILE A 292 16.50 -9.76 -8.29
C ILE A 292 17.20 -8.47 -7.89
N GLU A 293 16.45 -7.51 -7.37
CA GLU A 293 16.98 -6.35 -6.68
C GLU A 293 16.60 -6.39 -5.20
N ILE A 294 17.59 -6.25 -4.32
CA ILE A 294 17.41 -5.93 -2.90
C ILE A 294 18.01 -4.54 -2.65
N ASP A 295 17.17 -3.55 -2.37
CA ASP A 295 17.63 -2.19 -2.05
C ASP A 295 17.56 -1.98 -0.52
N THR A 296 18.69 -1.58 0.07
CA THR A 296 18.78 -1.14 1.49
C THR A 296 18.81 0.39 1.59
N ASN A 297 18.25 1.10 0.61
CA ASN A 297 18.17 2.56 0.59
C ASN A 297 17.72 3.13 1.95
N HIS A 298 18.32 4.25 2.33
CA HIS A 298 18.21 4.92 3.64
C HIS A 298 18.57 4.09 4.90
N PHE A 299 18.67 2.76 4.85
CA PHE A 299 19.13 1.94 5.97
C PHE A 299 20.66 1.94 6.04
N LYS A 300 21.20 2.94 6.73
CA LYS A 300 22.66 3.20 6.78
C LYS A 300 23.38 2.45 7.91
N GLY A 301 22.71 2.28 9.05
CA GLY A 301 23.27 1.62 10.24
C GLY A 301 22.43 0.44 10.75
N ASN A 302 21.27 0.21 10.14
CA ASN A 302 20.29 -0.79 10.55
C ASN A 302 19.78 -1.60 9.35
N PHE A 303 20.54 -1.68 8.27
CA PHE A 303 20.32 -2.69 7.23
C PHE A 303 20.64 -4.08 7.80
N PRO A 304 19.99 -5.15 7.29
CA PRO A 304 20.31 -6.50 7.72
C PRO A 304 21.70 -6.91 7.25
N ASP A 305 22.33 -7.81 8.00
CA ASP A 305 23.67 -8.31 7.67
C ASP A 305 23.67 -9.10 6.36
N SER A 306 22.65 -9.91 6.18
CA SER A 306 22.46 -10.75 5.01
C SER A 306 20.98 -10.97 4.71
N CYS A 307 20.70 -11.41 3.49
CA CYS A 307 19.38 -11.90 3.12
C CYS A 307 19.46 -13.17 2.27
N ARG A 308 18.34 -13.87 2.17
CA ARG A 308 18.10 -14.90 1.15
C ARG A 308 16.66 -14.81 0.65
N LEU A 309 16.40 -15.39 -0.51
CA LEU A 309 15.05 -15.51 -1.06
C LEU A 309 14.69 -16.96 -1.28
N GLU A 310 13.47 -17.29 -0.88
CA GLU A 310 12.88 -18.60 -1.06
C GLU A 310 11.56 -18.44 -1.81
N VAL A 311 11.17 -19.43 -2.59
CA VAL A 311 9.97 -19.38 -3.45
C VAL A 311 9.18 -20.67 -3.39
N CYS A 312 7.88 -20.55 -3.63
CA CYS A 312 6.99 -21.69 -3.85
C CYS A 312 5.92 -21.35 -4.89
N ARG A 313 5.15 -22.35 -5.29
CA ARG A 313 3.97 -22.20 -6.13
C ARG A 313 2.79 -22.78 -5.39
N LEU A 314 1.80 -21.94 -5.12
CA LEU A 314 0.57 -22.31 -4.40
C LEU A 314 -0.64 -22.06 -5.30
N THR A 315 -1.64 -22.91 -5.13
CA THR A 315 -3.04 -22.64 -5.49
C THR A 315 -3.69 -21.69 -4.48
N ASN A 316 -4.87 -21.15 -4.82
CA ASN A 316 -5.59 -20.24 -3.92
C ASN A 316 -5.95 -20.91 -2.57
N ASP A 317 -6.35 -22.19 -2.58
CA ASP A 317 -6.75 -22.90 -1.36
C ASP A 317 -5.53 -23.16 -0.46
N GLU A 318 -4.40 -23.52 -1.05
CA GLU A 318 -3.13 -23.70 -0.32
C GLU A 318 -2.63 -22.38 0.27
N GLU A 319 -2.74 -21.27 -0.47
CA GLU A 319 -2.45 -19.93 0.05
C GLU A 319 -3.34 -19.59 1.24
N GLN A 320 -4.65 -19.82 1.15
CA GLN A 320 -5.58 -19.58 2.28
C GLN A 320 -5.22 -20.43 3.50
N GLN A 321 -4.78 -21.68 3.30
CA GLN A 321 -4.32 -22.53 4.39
C GLN A 321 -3.02 -22.01 5.02
N CYS A 322 -2.07 -21.54 4.21
CA CYS A 322 -0.84 -20.93 4.70
C CYS A 322 -1.13 -19.64 5.48
N VAL A 323 -1.98 -18.78 4.94
CA VAL A 323 -2.39 -17.51 5.56
C VAL A 323 -3.15 -17.75 6.88
N SER A 324 -4.12 -18.67 6.91
CA SER A 324 -4.88 -18.99 8.14
C SER A 324 -4.03 -19.66 9.22
N SER A 325 -3.06 -20.49 8.82
CA SER A 325 -2.03 -21.03 9.73
C SER A 325 -0.90 -20.04 9.99
N LYS A 326 -1.02 -18.80 9.49
CA LYS A 326 -0.13 -17.72 9.83
C LYS A 326 1.31 -18.03 9.36
N TRP A 327 1.47 -18.81 8.29
CA TRP A 327 2.75 -19.33 7.79
C TRP A 327 3.61 -20.04 8.86
N ARG A 328 2.99 -20.56 9.94
CA ARG A 328 3.67 -21.37 10.97
C ARG A 328 3.99 -22.78 10.49
N ARG A 329 3.34 -23.21 9.41
CA ARG A 329 3.60 -24.48 8.71
C ARG A 329 4.28 -24.16 7.39
N GLU A 330 5.14 -25.08 6.95
CA GLU A 330 5.72 -25.03 5.61
C GLU A 330 4.60 -25.14 4.56
N PRO A 331 4.71 -24.42 3.43
CA PRO A 331 3.78 -24.57 2.32
C PRO A 331 3.83 -26.00 1.76
N PRO A 332 2.77 -26.47 1.10
CA PRO A 332 2.82 -27.69 0.30
C PRO A 332 3.98 -27.65 -0.70
N GLY A 333 4.77 -28.73 -0.74
CA GLY A 333 5.99 -28.80 -1.57
C GLY A 333 7.21 -28.04 -1.02
N GLY A 334 7.06 -27.32 0.10
CA GLY A 334 8.13 -26.61 0.80
C GLY A 334 8.65 -25.35 0.07
N TRP A 335 9.45 -24.58 0.79
CA TRP A 335 10.19 -23.46 0.21
C TRP A 335 11.42 -23.93 -0.57
N ARG A 336 11.60 -23.43 -1.80
CA ARG A 336 12.79 -23.68 -2.64
C ARG A 336 13.69 -22.45 -2.62
N MET A 337 15.00 -22.63 -2.52
CA MET A 337 15.96 -21.52 -2.54
C MET A 337 16.00 -20.88 -3.93
N LEU A 338 15.70 -19.58 -4.01
CA LEU A 338 15.87 -18.77 -5.22
C LEU A 338 17.19 -18.01 -5.20
N LEU A 339 17.55 -17.41 -4.06
CA LEU A 339 18.79 -16.68 -3.84
C LEU A 339 19.41 -17.18 -2.54
N PRO A 340 20.56 -17.91 -2.59
CA PRO A 340 21.30 -18.32 -1.40
C PRO A 340 21.72 -17.11 -0.56
N PRO A 341 22.09 -17.29 0.73
CA PRO A 341 22.51 -16.19 1.61
C PRO A 341 23.52 -15.25 0.96
N GLN A 342 23.16 -13.97 0.87
CA GLN A 342 23.99 -12.89 0.34
C GLN A 342 24.29 -11.87 1.44
N LYS A 343 25.55 -11.44 1.53
CA LYS A 343 25.95 -10.31 2.37
C LYS A 343 25.36 -9.02 1.81
N LEU A 344 24.83 -8.17 2.68
CA LEU A 344 24.30 -6.87 2.29
C LEU A 344 25.20 -5.72 2.74
N GLN A 345 25.01 -4.58 2.11
CA GLN A 345 25.69 -3.32 2.37
C GLN A 345 24.68 -2.24 2.77
N ALA A 346 25.16 -1.25 3.53
CA ALA A 346 24.40 -0.08 3.92
C ALA A 346 23.99 0.74 2.69
N HIS A 347 22.74 1.18 2.62
CA HIS A 347 22.30 2.17 1.62
C HIS A 347 22.68 1.79 0.18
N HIS A 348 22.41 0.55 -0.20
CA HIS A 348 22.94 -0.04 -1.43
C HIS A 348 21.90 -0.82 -2.22
N ARG A 349 22.03 -0.79 -3.55
CA ARG A 349 21.22 -1.58 -4.49
C ARG A 349 21.95 -2.85 -4.87
N HIS A 350 21.49 -3.99 -4.40
CA HIS A 350 22.08 -5.29 -4.69
C HIS A 350 21.37 -5.92 -5.88
N MET A 351 22.07 -6.15 -6.98
CA MET A 351 21.55 -6.77 -8.20
C MET A 351 22.05 -8.20 -8.32
N TYR A 352 21.15 -9.15 -8.51
CA TYR A 352 21.48 -10.57 -8.69
C TYR A 352 20.84 -11.09 -9.98
N SER A 353 21.60 -11.82 -10.79
CA SER A 353 21.16 -12.41 -12.05
C SER A 353 22.09 -13.56 -12.46
N GLY A 354 21.72 -14.32 -13.50
CA GLY A 354 22.56 -15.40 -14.00
C GLY A 354 22.71 -16.52 -12.96
N GLU A 355 23.95 -16.95 -12.70
CA GLU A 355 24.24 -18.09 -11.82
C GLU A 355 23.91 -17.85 -10.34
N SER A 356 23.81 -16.58 -9.90
CA SER A 356 23.42 -16.27 -8.52
C SER A 356 21.94 -16.54 -8.24
N VAL A 357 21.10 -16.60 -9.29
CA VAL A 357 19.67 -16.86 -9.19
C VAL A 357 19.40 -18.32 -9.56
N VAL A 358 19.00 -19.10 -8.57
CA VAL A 358 18.71 -20.53 -8.74
C VAL A 358 17.49 -20.72 -9.64
N ARG A 359 17.58 -21.63 -10.60
CA ARG A 359 16.48 -21.91 -11.53
C ARG A 359 15.36 -22.67 -10.84
N CYS A 360 14.31 -21.96 -10.45
CA CYS A 360 13.12 -22.54 -9.81
C CYS A 360 11.94 -22.79 -10.78
N GLY A 361 12.03 -22.38 -12.04
CA GLY A 361 10.89 -22.40 -12.96
C GLY A 361 9.80 -21.42 -12.52
N ALA A 362 8.53 -21.68 -12.89
CA ALA A 362 7.43 -20.79 -12.56
C ALA A 362 7.05 -20.87 -11.08
N VAL A 363 6.94 -19.73 -10.42
CA VAL A 363 6.60 -19.57 -8.99
C VAL A 363 5.50 -18.53 -8.82
N SER A 364 4.79 -18.56 -7.69
CA SER A 364 3.73 -17.57 -7.38
C SER A 364 3.96 -16.79 -6.09
N HIS A 365 4.86 -17.28 -5.23
CA HIS A 365 5.12 -16.71 -3.92
C HIS A 365 6.62 -16.63 -3.65
N VAL A 366 7.01 -15.61 -2.89
CA VAL A 366 8.38 -15.39 -2.45
C VAL A 366 8.41 -15.09 -0.94
N ARG A 367 9.41 -15.61 -0.24
CA ARG A 367 9.75 -15.27 1.14
C ARG A 367 11.12 -14.61 1.14
N LEU A 368 11.15 -13.31 1.47
CA LEU A 368 12.39 -12.62 1.81
C LEU A 368 12.71 -12.93 3.27
N VAL A 369 13.92 -13.45 3.50
CA VAL A 369 14.44 -13.69 4.84
C VAL A 369 15.66 -12.80 5.05
N ILE A 370 15.66 -12.01 6.11
CA ILE A 370 16.77 -11.15 6.51
C ILE A 370 17.34 -11.61 7.85
N ALA A 371 18.66 -11.52 8.01
CA ALA A 371 19.35 -11.99 9.20
C ALA A 371 20.35 -10.96 9.75
N PRO A 372 20.46 -10.80 11.08
CA PRO A 372 19.50 -11.30 12.07
C PRO A 372 18.14 -10.59 11.97
N ASP A 373 18.17 -9.30 11.63
CA ASP A 373 17.05 -8.37 11.54
C ASP A 373 17.56 -7.07 10.87
N GLY A 374 16.70 -6.07 10.67
CA GLY A 374 17.09 -4.78 10.10
C GLY A 374 16.04 -4.26 9.12
N GLY A 375 16.45 -3.35 8.24
CA GLY A 375 15.58 -2.70 7.28
C GLY A 375 15.93 -2.93 5.81
N VAL A 376 14.89 -3.15 4.99
CA VAL A 376 14.94 -3.28 3.53
C VAL A 376 14.03 -2.24 2.91
N SER A 377 14.54 -1.51 1.91
CA SER A 377 13.80 -0.47 1.22
C SER A 377 12.92 -1.02 0.11
N ARG A 378 13.48 -1.84 -0.78
CA ARG A 378 12.77 -2.41 -1.93
C ARG A 378 13.19 -3.85 -2.23
N LEU A 379 12.25 -4.58 -2.80
CA LEU A 379 12.44 -5.87 -3.46
C LEU A 379 11.88 -5.76 -4.88
N ARG A 380 12.67 -6.12 -5.89
CA ARG A 380 12.20 -6.32 -7.27
C ARG A 380 12.49 -7.73 -7.73
N LEU A 381 11.54 -8.33 -8.43
CA LEU A 381 11.66 -9.68 -9.00
C LEU A 381 11.31 -9.62 -10.48
N TRP A 382 12.30 -9.30 -11.30
CA TRP A 382 12.14 -9.17 -12.74
C TRP A 382 12.09 -10.54 -13.38
N GLY A 383 11.10 -10.75 -14.23
CA GLY A 383 10.88 -12.03 -14.87
C GLY A 383 9.78 -12.00 -15.92
N ASN A 384 9.51 -13.16 -16.50
CA ASN A 384 8.44 -13.33 -17.47
C ASN A 384 7.24 -14.05 -16.86
N ILE A 385 6.03 -13.65 -17.27
CA ILE A 385 4.80 -14.35 -16.89
C ILE A 385 4.74 -15.75 -17.51
N THR A 386 4.15 -16.70 -16.78
CA THR A 386 3.81 -18.01 -17.36
C THR A 386 2.49 -17.93 -18.13
N SER A 387 2.35 -18.70 -19.21
CA SER A 387 1.11 -18.80 -19.99
C SER A 387 0.11 -19.82 -19.42
N ASP A 388 0.36 -20.37 -18.23
CA ASP A 388 -0.49 -21.38 -17.60
C ASP A 388 -1.81 -20.75 -17.13
N PRO A 389 -2.97 -21.15 -17.69
CA PRO A 389 -4.27 -20.51 -17.42
C PRO A 389 -4.76 -20.68 -15.97
N SER A 390 -4.16 -21.58 -15.18
CA SER A 390 -4.38 -21.64 -13.72
C SER A 390 -3.93 -20.36 -12.98
N ALA A 391 -3.19 -19.47 -13.65
CA ALA A 391 -2.74 -18.19 -13.15
C ALA A 391 -3.80 -17.06 -13.19
N HIS A 392 -4.86 -17.19 -14.00
CA HIS A 392 -5.75 -16.05 -14.34
C HIS A 392 -6.93 -15.82 -13.39
N SER A 393 -7.06 -16.59 -12.31
CA SER A 393 -8.16 -16.44 -11.35
C SER A 393 -7.65 -16.60 -9.93
N VAL A 394 -6.98 -15.57 -9.42
CA VAL A 394 -6.73 -15.45 -7.98
C VAL A 394 -7.90 -14.68 -7.40
N ARG A 395 -8.83 -15.39 -6.74
CA ARG A 395 -9.77 -14.72 -5.82
C ARG A 395 -8.94 -14.20 -4.66
N PRO A 396 -9.02 -12.90 -4.32
CA PRO A 396 -8.17 -12.33 -3.29
C PRO A 396 -8.49 -12.97 -1.93
N THR A 397 -7.42 -13.40 -1.25
CA THR A 397 -7.43 -13.99 0.08
C THR A 397 -7.44 -12.89 1.14
N LYS A 398 -8.09 -13.13 2.29
CA LYS A 398 -8.03 -12.21 3.43
C LYS A 398 -6.62 -12.24 4.02
N PRO A 399 -5.94 -11.10 4.21
CA PRO A 399 -4.62 -11.06 4.80
C PRO A 399 -4.77 -11.26 6.31
N VAL A 400 -3.72 -11.73 6.98
CA VAL A 400 -3.75 -11.99 8.43
C VAL A 400 -2.82 -11.02 9.15
N SER A 401 -3.26 -10.54 10.30
CA SER A 401 -2.50 -9.66 11.18
C SER A 401 -1.26 -10.37 11.75
N LYS A 402 -0.31 -9.56 12.27
CA LYS A 402 0.98 -9.96 12.85
C LYS A 402 0.95 -11.31 13.57
N LEU A 403 2.00 -12.09 13.35
CA LEU A 403 2.12 -13.50 13.74
C LEU A 403 1.93 -13.82 15.22
#